data_AF-A0A1T4YCD1-F1
#
_entry.id   AF-A0A1T4YCD1-F1
#
_cell.length_a   1.000
_cell.length_b   1.000
_cell.length_c   1.000
_cell.angle_alpha   90.00
_cell.angle_beta   90.00
_cell.angle_gamma   90.00
#
_symmetry.space_group_name_H-M   'P 1'
#
loop_
_entity.id
_entity.type
_entity.pdbx_description
1 polymer ?
#
loop_
_entity_poly.entity_id
_entity_poly.type
_entity_poly.pdbx_seq_one_letter_code
_entity_poly.pdbx_strand_id
1 'polypeptide(L)'
;MFYNKEIEVWNKSESYRDADGIWHEGEYTKIKTKMADIQPYSTERLKKEYGYEIGVTRRLFCDLDDDIKINSVIKYKNDEMEVEKIIEWDNYMEVFCLDKK
;
A
#
# COMPACT_ATOMS: atom_id res chain seq x y z
N MET A 1 -0.76 17.72 6.58
CA MET A 1 -1.42 16.56 7.21
C MET A 1 -0.66 16.16 8.47
N PHE A 2 -1.28 15.53 9.45
CA PHE A 2 -0.57 15.06 10.65
C PHE A 2 -0.25 13.57 10.52
N TYR A 3 0.97 13.23 10.11
CA TYR A 3 1.42 11.84 10.06
C TYR A 3 1.75 11.35 11.47
N ASN A 4 0.78 10.68 12.11
CA ASN A 4 0.90 10.25 13.50
C ASN A 4 0.82 8.72 13.67
N LYS A 5 0.78 7.97 12.56
CA LYS A 5 0.71 6.51 12.57
C LYS A 5 1.92 5.94 11.86
N GLU A 6 2.67 5.11 12.56
CA GLU A 6 3.79 4.37 11.99
C GLU A 6 3.28 3.17 11.19
N ILE A 7 3.70 3.08 9.92
CA ILE A 7 3.35 1.99 9.01
C ILE A 7 4.61 1.31 8.50
N GLU A 8 4.49 0.05 8.13
CA GLU A 8 5.53 -0.68 7.40
C GLU A 8 5.12 -0.87 5.95
N VAL A 9 6.05 -0.63 5.04
CA VAL A 9 5.88 -0.86 3.60
C VAL A 9 6.59 -2.16 3.22
N TRP A 10 5.86 -3.09 2.64
CA TRP A 10 6.34 -4.39 2.21
C TRP A 10 6.08 -4.58 0.72
N ASN A 11 7.10 -5.02 -0.02
CA ASN A 11 6.99 -5.32 -1.45
C ASN A 11 7.36 -6.78 -1.71
N LYS A 12 6.69 -7.40 -2.68
CA LYS A 12 7.07 -8.72 -3.18
C LYS A 12 8.34 -8.56 -4.02
N SER A 13 9.39 -9.31 -3.70
CA SER A 13 10.57 -9.38 -4.56
C SER A 13 10.22 -10.02 -5.91
N GLU A 14 11.04 -9.80 -6.92
CA GLU A 14 10.86 -10.50 -8.18
C GLU A 14 11.22 -11.98 -7.99
N SER A 15 10.40 -12.86 -8.57
CA SER A 15 10.74 -14.27 -8.65
C SER A 15 11.98 -14.44 -9.53
N TYR A 16 12.89 -15.32 -9.12
CA TYR A 16 14.14 -15.52 -9.83
C TYR A 16 14.44 -17.02 -10.00
N ARG A 17 15.31 -17.32 -10.96
CA ARG A 17 15.84 -18.65 -11.16
C ARG A 17 17.28 -18.66 -10.65
N ASP A 18 17.62 -19.59 -9.78
CA ASP A 18 18.99 -19.70 -9.27
C ASP A 18 19.94 -20.35 -10.30
N ALA A 19 21.22 -20.44 -9.94
CA ALA A 19 22.26 -21.03 -10.79
C ALA A 19 22.04 -22.53 -11.07
N ASP A 20 21.31 -23.22 -10.20
CA ASP A 20 20.94 -24.64 -10.32
C ASP A 20 19.65 -24.84 -11.13
N GLY A 21 19.03 -23.74 -11.58
CA GLY A 21 17.85 -23.76 -12.42
C GLY A 21 16.54 -23.96 -11.65
N ILE A 22 16.54 -23.84 -10.32
CA ILE A 22 15.36 -23.91 -9.45
C ILE A 22 14.66 -22.55 -9.47
N TRP A 23 13.33 -22.57 -9.55
CA TRP A 23 12.50 -21.38 -9.54
C TRP A 23 12.15 -20.99 -8.10
N HIS A 24 12.53 -19.78 -7.69
CA HIS A 24 12.22 -19.20 -6.39
C HIS A 24 11.12 -18.15 -6.55
N GLU A 25 10.01 -18.33 -5.84
CA GLU A 25 8.95 -17.33 -5.83
C GLU A 25 9.41 -16.09 -5.04
N GLY A 26 9.05 -14.91 -5.55
CA GLY A 26 9.26 -13.66 -4.83
C GLY A 26 8.58 -13.67 -3.46
N GLU A 27 9.28 -13.19 -2.45
CA GLU A 27 8.79 -13.11 -1.07
C GLU A 27 8.50 -11.65 -0.71
N TYR A 28 7.51 -11.44 0.16
CA TYR A 28 7.27 -10.11 0.71
C TYR A 28 8.38 -9.77 1.70
N THR A 29 9.09 -8.69 1.42
CA THR A 29 10.14 -8.17 2.29
C THR A 29 9.81 -6.77 2.76
N LYS A 30 10.16 -6.47 4.01
CA LYS A 30 10.00 -5.13 4.58
C LYS A 30 10.99 -4.20 3.90
N ILE A 31 10.48 -3.20 3.22
CA ILE A 31 11.30 -2.18 2.55
C ILE A 31 11.67 -1.09 3.55
N LYS A 32 10.68 -0.57 4.27
CA LYS A 32 10.89 0.50 5.26
C LYS A 32 9.72 0.67 6.22
N THR A 33 9.94 1.52 7.21
CA THR A 33 8.94 2.04 8.13
C THR A 33 8.83 3.55 7.94
N LYS A 34 7.62 4.11 7.94
CA LYS A 34 7.39 5.56 7.83
C LYS A 34 6.15 6.00 8.60
N MET A 35 6.03 7.31 8.80
CA MET A 35 4.82 7.92 9.34
C MET A 35 3.83 8.24 8.22
N ALA A 36 2.56 7.95 8.46
CA ALA A 36 1.44 8.28 7.59
C ALA A 36 0.20 8.70 8.41
N ASP A 37 -0.84 9.20 7.75
CA ASP A 37 -2.18 9.28 8.32
C ASP A 37 -3.10 8.22 7.68
N ILE A 38 -3.55 7.24 8.48
CA ILE A 38 -4.47 6.17 8.09
C ILE A 38 -5.89 6.51 8.53
N GLN A 39 -6.88 6.41 7.64
CA GLN A 39 -8.27 6.63 7.97
C GLN A 39 -9.15 5.53 7.38
N PRO A 40 -10.24 5.12 8.07
CA PRO A 40 -11.27 4.28 7.47
C PRO A 40 -11.83 4.95 6.21
N TYR A 41 -12.10 4.14 5.19
CA TYR A 41 -12.66 4.60 3.92
C TYR A 41 -13.60 3.56 3.33
N SER A 42 -14.23 3.87 2.20
CA SER A 42 -15.13 2.92 1.52
C SER A 42 -15.08 3.06 0.01
N THR A 43 -15.31 1.95 -0.67
CA THR A 43 -15.49 1.88 -2.13
C THR A 43 -16.55 2.86 -2.63
N GLU A 44 -17.66 3.03 -1.90
CA GLU A 44 -18.74 3.96 -2.27
C GLU A 44 -18.25 5.42 -2.30
N ARG A 45 -17.42 5.80 -1.34
CA ARG A 45 -16.82 7.13 -1.29
C ARG A 45 -15.78 7.31 -2.39
N LEU A 46 -14.94 6.31 -2.63
CA LEU A 46 -13.98 6.33 -3.75
C LEU A 46 -14.69 6.55 -5.09
N LYS A 47 -15.78 5.81 -5.34
CA LYS A 47 -16.61 5.96 -6.54
C LYS A 47 -17.23 7.35 -6.64
N LYS A 48 -17.74 7.89 -5.54
CA LYS A 48 -18.40 9.21 -5.53
C LYS A 48 -17.41 10.36 -5.72
N GLU A 49 -16.25 10.31 -5.06
CA GLU A 49 -15.25 11.38 -5.06
C GLU A 49 -14.35 11.34 -6.30
N TYR A 50 -14.00 10.13 -6.78
CA TYR A 50 -13.01 9.93 -7.85
C TYR A 50 -13.51 9.08 -9.04
N GLY A 51 -14.69 8.48 -8.98
CA GLY A 51 -15.25 7.68 -10.08
C GLY A 51 -14.71 6.24 -10.17
N TYR A 52 -13.88 5.77 -9.23
CA TYR A 52 -13.32 4.42 -9.28
C TYR A 52 -14.21 3.38 -8.59
N GLU A 53 -14.39 2.23 -9.25
CA GLU A 53 -15.11 1.07 -8.70
C GLU A 53 -14.14 -0.01 -8.20
N ILE A 54 -13.21 0.38 -7.33
CA ILE A 54 -12.18 -0.50 -6.77
C ILE A 54 -12.50 -0.75 -5.29
N GLY A 55 -12.37 -2.01 -4.85
CA GLY A 55 -12.65 -2.41 -3.46
C GLY A 55 -11.63 -1.85 -2.49
N VAL A 56 -12.03 -0.96 -1.57
CA VAL A 56 -11.12 -0.35 -0.59
C VAL A 56 -11.81 -0.20 0.78
N THR A 57 -11.04 -0.35 1.85
CA THR A 57 -11.50 -0.20 3.25
C THR A 57 -10.74 0.89 4.00
N ARG A 58 -9.57 1.30 3.51
CA ARG A 58 -8.73 2.33 4.13
C ARG A 58 -8.19 3.31 3.11
N ARG A 59 -7.89 4.51 3.59
CA ARG A 59 -7.09 5.50 2.86
C ARG A 59 -5.91 5.93 3.72
N LEU A 60 -4.79 6.17 3.09
CA LEU A 60 -3.56 6.64 3.70
C LEU A 60 -3.11 7.91 3.01
N PHE A 61 -2.48 8.76 3.79
CA PHE A 61 -1.80 9.93 3.28
C PHE A 61 -0.38 9.96 3.79
N CYS A 62 0.56 10.19 2.88
CA CYS A 62 1.96 10.40 3.20
C CYS A 62 2.63 11.25 2.11
N ASP A 63 3.85 11.70 2.37
CA ASP A 63 4.69 12.30 1.35
C ASP A 63 4.92 11.31 0.20
N LEU A 64 5.21 11.85 -0.99
CA LEU A 64 5.50 11.08 -2.20
C LEU A 64 6.57 10.02 -1.91
N ASP A 65 6.30 8.79 -2.34
CA ASP A 65 7.14 7.65 -1.99
C ASP A 65 7.03 6.53 -3.03
N ASP A 66 8.05 6.42 -3.86
CA ASP A 66 8.15 5.47 -4.97
C ASP A 66 8.20 4.00 -4.52
N ASP A 67 8.47 3.73 -3.24
CA ASP A 67 8.47 2.36 -2.71
C ASP A 67 7.06 1.84 -2.43
N ILE A 68 6.05 2.71 -2.33
CA ILE A 68 4.65 2.31 -2.23
C ILE A 68 4.09 2.19 -3.65
N LYS A 69 3.78 0.96 -4.04
CA LYS A 69 3.28 0.62 -5.37
C LYS A 69 1.95 -0.10 -5.25
N ILE A 70 1.24 -0.22 -6.37
CA ILE A 70 0.09 -1.11 -6.44
C ILE A 70 0.53 -2.54 -6.09
N ASN A 71 -0.27 -3.25 -5.30
CA ASN A 71 0.01 -4.56 -4.70
C ASN A 71 1.09 -4.56 -3.59
N SER A 72 1.63 -3.40 -3.20
CA SER A 72 2.41 -3.32 -1.95
C SER A 72 1.53 -3.70 -0.76
N VAL A 73 2.14 -4.30 0.25
CA VAL A 73 1.48 -4.58 1.53
C VAL A 73 1.86 -3.50 2.53
N ILE A 74 0.86 -2.84 3.09
CA ILE A 74 1.04 -1.91 4.21
C ILE A 74 0.63 -2.62 5.49
N LYS A 75 1.53 -2.69 6.47
CA LYS A 75 1.21 -3.18 7.81
C LYS A 75 1.06 -2.03 8.78
N TYR A 76 -0.01 -2.06 9.55
CA TYR A 76 -0.28 -1.10 10.62
C TYR A 76 -0.84 -1.84 11.83
N LYS A 77 -0.08 -1.84 12.94
CA LYS A 77 -0.38 -2.65 14.13
C LYS A 77 -0.48 -4.14 13.76
N ASN A 78 -1.67 -4.73 13.91
CA ASN A 78 -1.94 -6.13 13.57
C ASN A 78 -2.73 -6.27 12.25
N ASP A 79 -2.98 -5.17 11.56
CA ASP A 79 -3.70 -5.17 10.29
C ASP A 79 -2.72 -5.19 9.12
N GLU A 80 -3.01 -6.01 8.12
CA GLU A 80 -2.32 -6.01 6.82
C GLU A 80 -3.28 -5.54 5.74
N MET A 81 -2.81 -4.65 4.87
CA MET A 81 -3.61 -4.05 3.81
C MET A 81 -2.86 -4.16 2.49
N GLU A 82 -3.55 -4.40 1.39
CA GLU A 82 -2.99 -4.29 0.04
C GLU A 82 -3.26 -2.91 -0.55
N VAL A 83 -2.29 -2.36 -1.28
CA VAL A 83 -2.47 -1.11 -2.02
C VAL A 83 -3.18 -1.37 -3.34
N GLU A 84 -4.36 -0.78 -3.48
CA GLU A 84 -5.25 -0.97 -4.64
C GLU A 84 -5.20 0.20 -5.61
N LYS A 85 -4.95 1.41 -5.10
CA LYS A 85 -4.88 2.64 -5.89
C LYS A 85 -3.99 3.66 -5.22
N ILE A 86 -3.25 4.42 -6.03
CA ILE A 86 -2.48 5.57 -5.60
C ILE A 86 -2.93 6.77 -6.45
N ILE A 87 -3.10 7.92 -5.80
CA ILE A 87 -3.30 9.21 -6.42
C ILE A 87 -2.21 10.14 -5.89
N GLU A 88 -1.33 10.58 -6.77
CA GLU A 88 -0.29 11.55 -6.46
C GLU A 88 -0.83 12.97 -6.62
N TRP A 89 -0.51 13.80 -5.64
CA TRP A 89 -0.72 15.24 -5.66
C TRP A 89 0.65 15.94 -5.65
N ASP A 90 0.67 17.28 -5.69
CA ASP A 90 1.90 18.06 -5.86
C ASP A 90 3.00 17.74 -4.83
N ASN A 91 2.65 17.40 -3.59
CA ASN A 91 3.61 17.14 -2.51
C ASN A 91 3.23 15.99 -1.56
N TYR A 92 2.17 15.26 -1.84
CA TYR A 92 1.74 14.09 -1.07
C TYR A 92 1.01 13.12 -1.98
N MET A 93 0.75 11.92 -1.48
CA MET A 93 -0.10 10.95 -2.18
C MET A 93 -1.20 10.42 -1.27
N GLU A 94 -2.33 10.12 -1.90
CA GLU A 94 -3.43 9.33 -1.35
C GLU A 94 -3.28 7.89 -1.81
N VAL A 95 -3.15 6.98 -0.84
CA VAL A 95 -3.05 5.55 -1.08
C VAL A 95 -4.32 4.92 -0.58
N PHE A 96 -5.03 4.18 -1.44
CA PHE A 96 -6.23 3.45 -1.05
C PHE A 96 -5.90 1.97 -0.93
N CYS A 97 -6.34 1.40 0.17
CA CYS A 97 -6.00 0.04 0.54
C CYS A 97 -7.23 -0.81 0.89
N LEU A 98 -7.06 -2.11 0.70
CA LEU A 98 -8.01 -3.14 1.07
C LEU A 98 -7.42 -4.00 2.20
N ASP A 99 -8.13 -4.11 3.32
CA ASP A 99 -7.70 -4.97 4.44
C ASP A 99 -7.69 -6.45 4.01
N LYS A 100 -6.59 -7.14 4.29
CA LYS A 100 -6.47 -8.60 4.12
C LYS A 100 -7.13 -9.29 5.31
N LYS A 101 -7.95 -10.31 5.02
CA LYS A 101 -8.60 -11.17 6.03
C LYS A 101 -7.72 -12.35 6.41
#